data_AF-A0A960JJ73-F1
#
_entry.id   AF-A0A960JJ73-F1
#
_cell.length_a   1.000
_cell.length_b   1.000
_cell.length_c   1.000
_cell.angle_alpha   90.00
_cell.angle_beta   90.00
_cell.angle_gamma   90.00
#
_symmetry.space_group_name_H-M   'P 1'
#
loop_
_entity.id
_entity.type
_entity.pdbx_description
1 polymer ?
#
loop_
_entity_poly.entity_id
_entity_poly.type
_entity_poly.pdbx_seq_one_letter_code
_entity_poly.pdbx_strand_id
1 'polypeptide(L)'
;TARRSDARFHDDEDLVAAQYSKGKEHFLPIYEKLVKEISKLGKDIEFVPKKASVSVKRKYQFVLIQPTTKTRMDLGFKLKGKETGERLGGSGPFGSMCTHRVQITDIKDIDKELLGWIKEAYQAAG
;
A
#
# COMPACT_ATOMS: atom_id res chain seq x y z
N THR A 1 -12.84 -2.06 -29.87
CA THR A 1 -12.06 -0.85 -29.52
C THR A 1 -11.10 -1.20 -28.39
N ALA A 2 -9.86 -1.63 -28.71
CA ALA A 2 -8.89 -2.20 -27.76
C ALA A 2 -7.87 -1.18 -27.19
N ARG A 3 -7.85 0.06 -27.69
CA ARG A 3 -6.79 1.06 -27.36
C ARG A 3 -6.79 1.62 -25.94
N ARG A 4 -7.83 1.40 -25.13
CA ARG A 4 -8.00 2.09 -23.82
C ARG A 4 -7.55 1.25 -22.62
N SER A 5 -7.54 -0.08 -22.76
CA SER A 5 -7.06 -1.00 -21.73
C SER A 5 -5.53 -1.08 -21.75
N ASP A 6 -4.93 -1.30 -22.92
CA ASP A 6 -3.47 -1.48 -23.04
C ASP A 6 -2.68 -0.25 -22.59
N ALA A 7 -3.16 0.96 -22.92
CA ALA A 7 -2.54 2.20 -22.48
C ALA A 7 -2.58 2.39 -20.96
N ARG A 8 -3.68 1.97 -20.31
CA ARG A 8 -3.82 2.11 -18.85
C ARG A 8 -2.89 1.18 -18.10
N PHE A 9 -2.74 -0.07 -18.56
CA PHE A 9 -1.82 -1.03 -17.93
C PHE A 9 -0.37 -0.57 -18.07
N HIS A 10 0.01 -0.04 -19.23
CA HIS A 10 1.34 0.51 -19.45
C HIS A 10 1.60 1.73 -18.54
N ASP A 11 0.65 2.67 -18.47
CA ASP A 11 0.75 3.84 -17.58
C ASP A 11 0.86 3.41 -16.10
N ASP A 12 0.13 2.38 -15.68
CA ASP A 12 0.15 1.85 -14.32
C ASP A 12 1.50 1.20 -13.97
N GLU A 13 2.07 0.41 -14.88
CA GLU A 13 3.42 -0.16 -14.73
C GLU A 13 4.49 0.93 -14.65
N ASP A 14 4.40 1.95 -15.51
CA ASP A 14 5.31 3.09 -15.52
C ASP A 14 5.22 3.90 -14.22
N LEU A 15 4.01 4.10 -13.70
CA LEU A 15 3.79 4.77 -12.42
C LEU A 15 4.41 4.00 -11.25
N VAL A 16 4.30 2.67 -11.25
CA VAL A 16 4.92 1.83 -10.21
C VAL A 16 6.44 1.87 -10.35
N ALA A 17 6.98 1.66 -11.56
CA ALA A 17 8.42 1.69 -11.80
C ALA A 17 9.05 3.04 -11.37
N ALA A 18 8.38 4.15 -11.69
CA ALA A 18 8.82 5.48 -11.29
C ALA A 18 8.89 5.67 -9.76
N GLN A 19 7.96 5.09 -9.00
CA GLN A 19 7.94 5.20 -7.52
C GLN A 19 9.15 4.55 -6.85
N TYR A 20 9.69 3.49 -7.45
CA TYR A 20 10.83 2.73 -6.92
C TYR A 20 12.16 3.10 -7.57
N SER A 21 12.22 4.22 -8.27
CA SER A 21 13.46 4.76 -8.86
C SER A 21 14.17 5.76 -7.93
N LYS A 22 15.39 6.17 -8.32
CA LYS A 22 16.16 7.27 -7.68
C LYS A 22 16.55 6.96 -6.24
N GLY A 23 17.02 5.73 -5.98
CA GLY A 23 17.50 5.30 -4.66
C GLY A 23 16.42 4.67 -3.79
N LYS A 24 15.34 4.17 -4.39
CA LYS A 24 14.21 3.46 -3.75
C LYS A 24 14.02 2.04 -4.30
N GLU A 25 14.95 1.58 -5.14
CA GLU A 25 14.87 0.31 -5.89
C GLU A 25 14.79 -0.89 -4.94
N HIS A 26 15.47 -0.79 -3.80
CA HIS A 26 15.47 -1.80 -2.73
C HIS A 26 14.10 -2.00 -2.07
N PHE A 27 13.13 -1.10 -2.25
CA PHE A 27 11.75 -1.30 -1.77
C PHE A 27 10.90 -2.13 -2.72
N LEU A 28 11.33 -2.36 -3.96
CA LEU A 28 10.54 -3.11 -4.94
C LEU A 28 10.22 -4.55 -4.45
N PRO A 29 11.17 -5.33 -3.90
CA PRO A 29 10.85 -6.64 -3.33
C PRO A 29 9.86 -6.59 -2.16
N ILE A 30 9.87 -5.50 -1.38
CA ILE A 30 8.92 -5.30 -0.27
C ILE A 30 7.52 -5.03 -0.82
N TYR A 31 7.41 -4.19 -1.86
CA TYR A 31 6.17 -3.93 -2.57
C TYR A 31 5.58 -5.20 -3.18
N GLU A 32 6.37 -5.97 -3.92
CA GLU A 32 5.93 -7.23 -4.54
C GLU A 32 5.41 -8.23 -3.50
N LYS A 33 6.11 -8.35 -2.35
CA LYS A 33 5.65 -9.18 -1.24
C LYS A 33 4.32 -8.68 -0.67
N LEU A 34 4.15 -7.37 -0.48
CA LEU A 34 2.88 -6.80 -0.02
C LEU A 34 1.74 -7.08 -1.01
N VAL A 35 1.95 -6.83 -2.31
CA VAL A 35 0.96 -7.12 -3.35
C VAL A 35 0.55 -8.58 -3.34
N LYS A 36 1.54 -9.49 -3.25
CA LYS A 36 1.29 -10.94 -3.18
C LYS A 36 0.47 -11.32 -1.96
N GLU A 37 0.80 -10.83 -0.76
CA GLU A 37 0.05 -11.17 0.46
C GLU A 37 -1.34 -10.55 0.48
N ILE A 38 -1.49 -9.29 0.06
CA ILE A 38 -2.77 -8.59 -0.02
C ILE A 38 -3.70 -9.30 -1.01
N SER A 39 -3.20 -9.70 -2.18
CA SER A 39 -4.01 -10.35 -3.22
C SER A 39 -4.61 -11.69 -2.78
N LYS A 40 -4.09 -12.32 -1.72
CA LYS A 40 -4.67 -13.54 -1.13
C LYS A 40 -5.95 -13.29 -0.35
N LEU A 41 -6.24 -12.05 0.03
CA LEU A 41 -7.40 -11.72 0.87
C LEU A 41 -8.73 -11.76 0.09
N GLY A 42 -8.71 -11.47 -1.21
CA GLY A 42 -9.91 -11.42 -2.05
C GLY A 42 -9.62 -11.13 -3.51
N LYS A 43 -10.53 -11.57 -4.40
CA LYS A 43 -10.49 -11.29 -5.85
C LYS A 43 -11.06 -9.92 -6.21
N ASP A 44 -11.71 -9.26 -5.25
CA ASP A 44 -12.34 -7.96 -5.35
C ASP A 44 -11.40 -6.81 -4.92
N ILE A 45 -10.09 -7.07 -4.93
CA ILE A 45 -9.04 -6.10 -4.62
C ILE A 45 -8.54 -5.46 -5.91
N GLU A 46 -8.48 -4.13 -5.90
CA GLU A 46 -7.93 -3.30 -6.96
C GLU A 46 -6.69 -2.56 -6.43
N PHE A 47 -5.58 -2.67 -7.16
CA PHE A 47 -4.39 -1.84 -6.95
C PHE A 47 -4.45 -0.69 -7.94
N VAL A 48 -4.43 0.54 -7.44
CA VAL A 48 -4.53 1.76 -8.24
C VAL A 48 -3.24 2.57 -8.08
N PRO A 49 -2.28 2.42 -9.01
CA PRO A 49 -1.07 3.24 -9.04
C PRO A 49 -1.39 4.72 -9.20
N LYS A 50 -0.58 5.54 -8.55
CA LYS A 50 -0.56 7.00 -8.65
C LYS A 50 0.89 7.44 -8.80
N LYS A 51 1.13 8.74 -8.95
CA LYS A 51 2.49 9.30 -9.13
C LYS A 51 3.49 8.93 -8.02
N ALA A 52 3.03 8.77 -6.78
CA ALA A 52 3.90 8.58 -5.63
C ALA A 52 3.48 7.43 -4.71
N SER A 53 2.39 6.74 -5.02
CA SER A 53 1.82 5.71 -4.14
C SER A 53 0.93 4.76 -4.92
N VAL A 54 0.62 3.62 -4.31
CA VAL A 54 -0.39 2.67 -4.80
C VAL A 54 -1.52 2.60 -3.78
N SER A 55 -2.72 2.98 -4.22
CA SER A 55 -3.95 2.86 -3.44
C SER A 55 -4.50 1.45 -3.58
N VAL A 56 -4.70 0.77 -2.46
CA VAL A 56 -5.26 -0.58 -2.44
C VAL A 56 -6.72 -0.48 -1.98
N LYS A 57 -7.61 -0.95 -2.84
CA LYS A 57 -9.05 -0.74 -2.70
C LYS A 57 -9.81 -2.06 -2.79
N ARG A 58 -10.93 -2.11 -2.07
CA ARG A 58 -12.03 -3.07 -2.27
C ARG A 58 -13.22 -2.26 -2.80
N LYS A 59 -14.31 -2.14 -2.03
CA LYS A 59 -15.33 -1.09 -2.25
C LYS A 59 -14.77 0.29 -1.91
N TYR A 60 -13.96 0.37 -0.86
CA TYR A 60 -13.26 1.57 -0.41
C TYR A 60 -11.75 1.32 -0.32
N GLN A 61 -10.95 2.39 -0.37
CA GLN A 61 -9.52 2.31 -0.09
C GLN A 61 -9.31 1.87 1.36
N PHE A 62 -8.42 0.90 1.56
CA PHE A 62 -8.11 0.38 2.90
C PHE A 62 -6.63 0.38 3.24
N VAL A 63 -5.76 0.28 2.24
CA VAL A 63 -4.31 0.42 2.37
C VAL A 63 -3.77 1.43 1.35
N LEU A 64 -2.73 2.17 1.72
CA LEU A 64 -1.95 3.03 0.84
C LEU A 64 -0.47 2.64 0.96
N ILE A 65 0.15 2.21 -0.13
CA ILE A 65 1.58 1.86 -0.18
C ILE A 65 2.34 3.04 -0.76
N GLN A 66 3.31 3.59 -0.03
CA GLN A 66 4.07 4.75 -0.50
C GLN A 66 5.56 4.64 -0.14
N PRO A 67 6.48 4.48 -1.11
CA PRO A 67 7.90 4.59 -0.84
C PRO A 67 8.26 6.06 -0.58
N THR A 68 8.18 6.49 0.68
CA THR A 68 8.22 7.91 1.06
C THR A 68 9.61 8.52 0.91
N THR A 69 10.65 7.89 1.48
CA THR A 69 12.04 8.36 1.40
C THR A 69 12.94 7.28 0.78
N LYS A 70 14.24 7.55 0.67
CA LYS A 70 15.24 6.54 0.24
C LYS A 70 15.50 5.45 1.28
N THR A 71 14.95 5.57 2.49
CA THR A 71 15.22 4.66 3.60
C THR A 71 13.96 4.22 4.32
N ARG A 72 12.79 4.67 3.86
CA ARG A 72 11.50 4.34 4.45
C ARG A 72 10.39 4.26 3.41
N MET A 73 9.64 3.16 3.47
CA MET A 73 8.31 3.05 2.89
C MET A 73 7.25 3.20 4.00
N ASP A 74 6.14 3.86 3.71
CA ASP A 74 5.03 4.02 4.64
C ASP A 74 3.82 3.23 4.11
N LEU A 75 3.17 2.50 5.01
CA LEU A 75 1.92 1.79 4.75
C LEU A 75 0.79 2.47 5.54
N GLY A 76 -0.09 3.18 4.83
CA GLY A 76 -1.25 3.85 5.41
C GLY A 76 -2.46 2.92 5.49
N PHE A 77 -3.30 3.07 6.52
CA PHE A 77 -4.45 2.21 6.78
C PHE A 77 -5.74 2.99 7.01
N LYS A 78 -6.89 2.38 6.68
CA LYS A 78 -8.21 2.77 7.21
C LYS A 78 -8.65 1.80 8.31
N LEU A 79 -8.18 2.02 9.52
CA LEU A 79 -8.57 1.30 10.75
C LEU A 79 -9.25 2.29 11.69
N LYS A 80 -10.58 2.46 11.61
CA LYS A 80 -11.30 3.41 12.47
C LYS A 80 -11.46 2.81 13.87
N GLY A 81 -11.23 3.59 14.91
CA GLY A 81 -11.43 3.17 16.31
C GLY A 81 -10.32 2.28 16.87
N LYS A 82 -9.24 2.03 16.12
CA LYS A 82 -8.06 1.33 16.62
C LYS A 82 -7.14 2.31 17.35
N GLU A 83 -6.51 1.86 18.43
CA GLU A 83 -5.54 2.64 19.17
C GLU A 83 -4.19 2.66 18.46
N THR A 84 -3.48 3.78 18.58
CA THR A 84 -2.11 3.90 18.09
C THR A 84 -1.14 3.31 19.11
N GLY A 85 -0.06 2.70 18.62
CA GLY A 85 1.07 2.23 19.42
C GLY A 85 2.41 2.60 18.78
N GLU A 86 3.49 1.97 19.25
CA GLU A 86 4.85 2.23 18.76
C GLU A 86 4.99 1.91 17.26
N ARG A 87 4.42 0.78 16.83
CA ARG A 87 4.49 0.33 15.43
C ARG A 87 3.34 0.86 14.58
N LEU A 88 2.10 0.69 15.05
CA LEU A 88 0.91 1.22 14.38
C LEU A 88 0.65 2.64 14.88
N GLY A 89 1.32 3.60 14.27
CA GLY A 89 1.16 5.01 14.62
C GLY A 89 -0.08 5.64 14.01
N GLY A 90 -0.29 6.93 14.31
CA GLY A 90 -1.29 7.76 13.62
C GLY A 90 -0.98 7.90 12.12
N SER A 91 -1.87 8.58 11.40
CA SER A 91 -1.84 8.65 9.92
C SER A 91 -0.57 9.28 9.32
N GLY A 92 0.26 9.95 10.12
CA GLY A 92 1.51 10.56 9.68
C GLY A 92 1.26 11.58 8.56
N PRO A 93 1.98 11.51 7.42
CA PRO A 93 1.83 12.49 6.34
C PRO A 93 0.52 12.32 5.54
N PHE A 94 -0.26 11.27 5.81
CA PHE A 94 -1.45 10.95 5.01
C PHE A 94 -2.71 11.74 5.42
N GLY A 95 -2.66 12.48 6.53
CA GLY A 95 -3.78 13.31 6.99
C GLY A 95 -5.07 12.51 7.14
N SER A 96 -6.20 13.01 6.64
CA SER A 96 -7.51 12.34 6.70
C SER A 96 -7.65 11.15 5.72
N MET A 97 -6.70 10.97 4.79
CA MET A 97 -6.74 9.85 3.83
C MET A 97 -6.48 8.51 4.51
N CYS A 98 -5.75 8.47 5.62
CA CYS A 98 -5.54 7.28 6.43
C CYS A 98 -5.85 7.59 7.90
N THR A 99 -6.12 6.59 8.71
CA THR A 99 -6.23 6.76 10.16
C THR A 99 -4.94 6.35 10.86
N HIS A 100 -4.25 5.35 10.32
CA HIS A 100 -3.02 4.81 10.87
C HIS A 100 -1.94 4.65 9.81
N ARG A 101 -0.71 4.44 10.28
CA ARG A 101 0.44 4.16 9.45
C ARG A 101 1.41 3.21 10.14
N VAL A 102 2.02 2.33 9.36
CA VAL A 102 3.23 1.58 9.74
C VAL A 102 4.38 2.02 8.84
N GLN A 103 5.54 2.27 9.44
CA GLN A 103 6.79 2.50 8.70
C GLN A 103 7.46 1.15 8.40
N ILE A 104 7.87 0.95 7.16
CA ILE A 104 8.50 -0.28 6.66
C ILE A 104 9.89 0.07 6.15
N THR A 105 10.88 -0.64 6.68
CA THR A 105 12.31 -0.46 6.33
C THR A 105 12.97 -1.75 5.88
N ASP A 106 12.41 -2.90 6.29
CA ASP A 106 12.94 -4.23 5.94
C ASP A 106 11.80 -5.18 5.53
N ILE A 107 12.11 -6.17 4.70
CA ILE A 107 11.16 -7.20 4.25
C ILE A 107 10.60 -8.06 5.40
N LYS A 108 11.33 -8.12 6.53
CA LYS A 108 10.94 -8.79 7.77
C LYS A 108 9.81 -8.06 8.48
N ASP A 109 9.62 -6.76 8.23
CA ASP A 109 8.48 -5.99 8.77
C ASP A 109 7.14 -6.49 8.19
N ILE A 110 7.16 -7.27 7.10
CA ILE A 110 5.97 -7.97 6.59
C ILE A 110 5.83 -9.30 7.34
N ASP A 111 5.33 -9.17 8.57
CA ASP A 111 5.08 -10.25 9.52
C ASP A 111 3.57 -10.45 9.79
N LYS A 112 3.26 -11.36 10.71
CA LYS A 112 1.86 -11.72 11.04
C LYS A 112 1.06 -10.54 11.60
N GLU A 113 1.70 -9.65 12.35
CA GLU A 113 1.03 -8.50 12.95
C GLU A 113 0.62 -7.50 11.87
N LEU A 114 1.54 -7.13 10.96
CA LEU A 114 1.24 -6.24 9.85
C LEU A 114 0.13 -6.82 8.96
N LEU A 115 0.25 -8.10 8.60
CA LEU A 115 -0.75 -8.79 7.80
C LEU A 115 -2.11 -8.86 8.50
N GLY A 116 -2.13 -8.94 9.82
CA GLY A 116 -3.34 -8.85 10.65
C GLY A 116 -4.07 -7.52 10.46
N TRP A 117 -3.35 -6.40 10.53
CA TRP A 117 -3.93 -5.07 10.30
C TRP A 117 -4.39 -4.84 8.86
N ILE A 118 -3.65 -5.37 7.88
CA ILE A 118 -4.08 -5.34 6.47
C ILE A 118 -5.40 -6.10 6.31
N LYS A 119 -5.52 -7.28 6.91
CA LYS A 119 -6.75 -8.09 6.86
C LYS A 119 -7.92 -7.38 7.54
N GLU A 120 -7.71 -6.79 8.70
CA GLU A 120 -8.72 -6.02 9.42
C GLU A 120 -9.21 -4.80 8.59
N ALA A 121 -8.27 -4.06 7.99
CA ALA A 121 -8.59 -2.94 7.11
C ALA A 121 -9.37 -3.41 5.88
N TYR A 122 -8.99 -4.53 5.26
CA TYR A 122 -9.70 -5.15 4.14
C TYR A 122 -11.14 -5.54 4.51
N GLN A 123 -11.34 -6.15 5.69
CA GLN A 123 -12.68 -6.54 6.16
C GLN A 123 -13.60 -5.31 6.38
N ALA A 124 -13.04 -4.18 6.81
CA ALA A 124 -13.77 -2.92 6.98
C ALA A 124 -14.01 -2.15 5.65
N ALA A 125 -13.44 -2.61 4.53
CA ALA A 125 -13.33 -1.84 3.29
C ALA A 125 -14.49 -2.00 2.31
N GLY A 126 -15.59 -2.67 2.67
CA GLY A 126 -16.70 -2.85 1.72
C GLY A 126 -17.74 -3.87 2.08
#